data_AF-A0A2R6GS25-F1
#
_entry.id   AF-A0A2R6GS25-F1
#
_cell.length_a   1.000
_cell.length_b   1.000
_cell.length_c   1.000
_cell.angle_alpha   90.00
_cell.angle_beta   90.00
_cell.angle_gamma   90.00
#
_symmetry.space_group_name_H-M   'P 1'
#
loop_
_entity.id
_entity.type
_entity.pdbx_description
1 polymer ?
#
loop_
_entity_poly.entity_id
_entity_poly.type
_entity_poly.pdbx_seq_one_letter_code
_entity_poly.pdbx_strand_id
1 'polypeptide(L)' 'MDPLLHLSKLWRRGGDHEPGYECLDCGARFDRQQQVCRECGGYDIQRTEWVEGGHDTSQSDA' A
#
# COMPACT_ATOMS: atom_id res chain seq x y z
N MET A 1 -25.08 14.11 -28.38
CA MET A 1 -24.07 13.21 -27.79
C MET A 1 -23.02 14.12 -27.17
N ASP A 2 -23.12 14.34 -25.86
CA ASP A 2 -22.44 15.43 -25.17
C ASP A 2 -20.98 15.04 -24.81
N PRO A 3 -19.96 15.70 -25.39
CA PRO A 3 -18.55 15.30 -25.21
C PRO A 3 -18.02 15.55 -23.80
N LEU A 4 -18.77 16.23 -22.93
CA LEU A 4 -18.35 16.59 -21.57
C LEU A 4 -18.58 15.49 -20.52
N LEU A 5 -19.33 14.43 -20.85
CA LEU A 5 -19.57 13.29 -19.95
C LEU A 5 -18.42 12.26 -19.93
N HIS A 6 -17.43 12.38 -20.80
CA HIS A 6 -16.31 11.43 -20.88
C HIS A 6 -15.12 11.81 -20.00
N LEU A 7 -15.00 13.09 -19.62
CA LEU A 7 -13.86 13.57 -18.85
C LEU A 7 -13.99 13.28 -17.34
N SER A 8 -15.20 13.10 -16.82
CA SER A 8 -15.44 12.81 -15.39
C SER A 8 -15.16 11.36 -14.97
N LYS A 9 -14.86 10.45 -15.91
CA LYS A 9 -14.46 9.06 -15.62
C LYS A 9 -12.98 8.86 -15.32
N LEU A 10 -12.13 9.83 -15.66
CA LEU A 10 -10.67 9.71 -15.50
C LEU A 10 -10.11 10.41 -14.26
N TRP A 11 -10.95 11.14 -13.51
CA TRP A 11 -10.54 11.85 -12.29
C TRP A 11 -10.98 11.14 -11.00
N ARG A 12 -11.54 9.94 -11.11
CA ARG A 12 -11.80 9.06 -9.96
C ARG A 12 -10.67 8.03 -9.79
N ARG A 13 -9.44 8.47 -10.01
CA ARG A 13 -8.18 7.74 -9.74
C ARG A 13 -7.36 8.49 -8.69
N GLY A 14 -8.04 9.12 -7.74
CA GLY A 14 -7.43 9.53 -6.48
C GLY A 14 -7.39 8.29 -5.62
N GLY A 15 -6.21 7.68 -5.53
CA GLY A 15 -5.99 6.41 -4.85
C GLY A 15 -6.68 6.38 -3.49
N ASP A 16 -7.45 5.31 -3.27
CA ASP A 16 -7.79 4.83 -1.95
C ASP A 16 -6.49 4.86 -1.13
N HIS A 17 -6.43 5.77 -0.16
CA HIS A 17 -5.36 5.88 0.82
C HIS A 17 -5.43 4.65 1.72
N GLU A 18 -5.06 3.49 1.20
CA GLU A 18 -4.67 2.38 2.04
C GLU A 18 -3.37 2.82 2.73
N PRO A 19 -3.25 2.72 4.07
CA PRO A 19 -2.03 3.07 4.76
C PRO A 19 -0.91 2.20 4.21
N GLY A 20 -0.09 2.82 3.36
CA GLY A 20 0.86 2.09 2.53
C GLY A 20 2.02 1.52 3.33
N TYR A 21 2.14 1.80 4.63
CA TYR A 21 3.29 1.42 5.46
C TYR A 21 2.85 0.85 6.81
N GLU A 22 3.51 -0.22 7.26
CA GLU A 22 3.32 -0.87 8.56
C GLU A 22 4.67 -1.06 9.26
N CYS A 23 4.72 -0.80 10.58
CA CYS A 23 5.87 -1.11 11.42
C CYS A 23 5.83 -2.57 11.85
N LEU A 24 6.84 -3.36 11.50
CA LEU A 24 6.88 -4.79 11.82
C LEU A 24 7.19 -5.08 13.29
N ASP A 25 7.69 -4.10 14.05
CA ASP A 25 7.96 -4.25 15.48
C ASP A 25 6.67 -4.20 16.33
N CYS A 26 5.68 -3.40 15.92
CA CYS A 26 4.48 -3.13 16.73
C CYS A 26 3.14 -3.14 15.98
N GLY A 27 3.15 -3.28 14.65
CA GLY A 27 1.96 -3.27 13.80
C GLY A 27 1.35 -1.90 13.53
N ALA A 28 2.01 -0.80 13.92
CA ALA A 28 1.51 0.55 13.66
C ALA A 28 1.47 0.85 12.15
N ARG A 29 0.35 1.40 11.66
CA ARG A 29 0.12 1.68 10.25
C ARG A 29 0.19 3.18 9.95
N PHE A 30 0.75 3.53 8.79
CA PHE A 30 0.99 4.90 8.37
C PHE A 30 0.69 5.11 6.88
N ASP A 31 0.15 6.28 6.55
CA ASP A 31 -0.14 6.68 5.16
C ASP A 31 1.12 7.10 4.38
N ARG A 32 2.22 7.40 5.09
CA ARG A 32 3.49 7.87 4.51
C ARG A 32 4.65 7.08 5.10
N GLN A 33 5.72 6.93 4.32
CA GLN A 33 6.95 6.34 4.79
C GLN A 33 7.54 7.15 5.95
N GLN A 34 7.69 6.53 7.10
CA GLN A 34 8.39 7.09 8.25
C GLN A 34 9.79 6.48 8.32
N GLN A 35 10.77 7.24 8.79
CA GLN A 35 12.11 6.70 9.08
C GLN A 35 12.18 6.01 10.45
N VAL A 36 11.30 6.41 11.37
CA VAL A 36 11.22 5.89 12.75
C VAL A 36 9.74 5.77 13.13
N CYS A 37 9.39 4.66 13.76
CA CYS A 37 8.04 4.41 14.24
C CYS A 37 7.76 5.34 15.43
N ARG A 38 6.68 6.12 15.34
CA ARG A 38 6.33 7.07 16.40
C ARG A 38 5.71 6.40 17.64
N GLU A 39 5.23 5.17 17.50
CA GLU A 39 4.60 4.42 18.59
C GLU A 39 5.63 3.66 19.43
N CYS A 40 6.58 2.97 18.79
CA CYS A 40 7.56 2.12 19.49
C CYS A 40 9.03 2.59 19.38
N GLY A 41 9.34 3.56 18.50
CA GLY A 41 10.71 3.98 18.22
C GLY A 41 11.50 3.02 17.32
N GLY A 42 10.88 1.95 16.82
CA GLY A 42 11.47 0.99 15.90
C GLY A 42 11.75 1.57 14.51
N TYR A 43 12.55 0.85 13.72
CA TYR A 43 12.99 1.28 12.39
C TYR A 43 12.53 0.35 11.27
N ASP A 44 11.93 -0.79 11.60
CA ASP A 44 11.45 -1.75 10.62
C ASP A 44 10.04 -1.36 10.17
N ILE A 45 9.98 -0.48 9.16
CA ILE A 45 8.75 0.02 8.56
C ILE A 45 8.74 -0.36 7.09
N GLN A 46 7.79 -1.21 6.71
CA GLN A 46 7.68 -1.76 5.36
C GLN A 46 6.37 -1.36 4.72
N ARG A 47 6.29 -1.46 3.40
CA ARG A 47 5.05 -1.17 2.68
C ARG A 47 4.08 -2.35 2.80
N THR A 48 2.82 -2.07 3.12
CA THR A 48 1.79 -3.10 3.36
C THR A 48 1.58 -4.00 2.14
N GLU A 49 1.71 -3.46 0.92
CA GLU A 49 1.63 -4.23 -0.34
C GLU A 49 2.69 -5.35 -0.45
N TRP A 50 3.80 -5.25 0.29
CA TRP A 50 4.91 -6.22 0.27
C TRP A 50 4.73 -7.32 1.31
N VAL A 51 3.95 -7.05 2.36
CA VAL A 51 3.66 -8.02 3.43
C VAL A 51 2.59 -9.02 3.00
N GLU A 52 1.59 -8.56 2.25
CA GLU A 52 0.48 -9.40 1.79
C GLU A 52 0.76 -10.10 0.45
N GLY A 53 1.80 -9.66 -0.28
CA GLY A 53 2.16 -10.11 -1.63
C GLY A 53 3.10 -11.32 -1.72
N GLY A 54 3.23 -12.11 -0.65
CA GLY A 54 3.96 -13.38 -0.68
C GLY A 54 3.23 -14.47 -1.49
N HIS A 55 2.98 -14.22 -2.78
CA HIS A 55 2.44 -15.24 -3.70
C HIS A 55 3.60 -16.15 -4.13
N ASP A 56 3.83 -17.20 -3.36
CA ASP A 56 4.64 -18.33 -3.73
C ASP A 56 4.11 -18.92 -5.05
N THR A 57 4.82 -18.67 -6.16
CA THR A 57 4.60 -19.45 -7.38
C THR A 57 5.72 -20.48 -7.48
N SER A 58 5.72 -21.44 -6.55
CA SER A 58 6.44 -22.70 -6.73
C SER A 58 5.60 -23.62 -7.61
N GLN A 59 5.58 -23.38 -8.92
CA GLN A 59 5.16 -24.39 -9.88
C GLN A 59 6.36 -25.29 -10.18
N SER A 60 6.36 -26.46 -9.55
CA SER A 60 7.23 -27.59 -9.89
C SER A 60 6.47 -28.47 -10.89
N ASP A 61 6.84 -28.45 -12.17
CA ASP A 61 6.43 -29.47 -13.13
C ASP A 61 7.58 -30.48 -13.30
N ALA A 62 7.23 -31.75 -13.11
CA ALA A 62 8.09 -32.94 -13.23
C ALA A 62 7.63 -33.80 -14.41
#